data_AF-X1DA21-F1
#
_entry.id   AF-X1DA21-F1
#
_cell.length_a   1.000
_cell.length_b   1.000
_cell.length_c   1.000
_cell.angle_alpha   90.00
_cell.angle_beta   90.00
_cell.angle_gamma   90.00
#
_symmetry.space_group_name_H-M   'P 1'
#
loop_
_entity.id
_entity.type
_entity.pdbx_description
1 polymer ?
#
loop_
_entity_poly.entity_id
_entity_poly.type
_entity_poly.pdbx_seq_one_letter_code
_entity_poly.pdbx_strand_id
1 'polypeptide(L)'
;FIEENSIPDTWIDIKDSLIKMIRNNEGKGQPIKIMVLGISSGKTTIIKYLANNFLRESFTGGYLDSDLGQQIMYLPTTISIGEIKGSVISSENIHPEDTVFIGATFPKENYKFIVSQSCRNLIDEYIKRHKNTDFILIDTDGWIKTEAGIIYKSFFIEIVDPDVIIVFHDDTVEELKILEKHAVKTRKDRKLHLIKEDNRYFYEKTKDERRFLRQSQFAKILESYRKITISISQNDIQFVKTDYDPDTKQSVEKTIEMQDLITLPYHYVIISLLDENSK
;
A
#
# COMPACT_ATOMS: atom_id res chain seq x y z
N PHE A 1 27.55 10.71 -19.46
CA PHE A 1 27.81 9.28 -19.29
C PHE A 1 26.91 8.78 -18.18
N ILE A 2 25.91 7.97 -18.50
CA ILE A 2 25.16 7.21 -17.48
C ILE A 2 26.07 6.02 -17.19
N GLU A 3 26.64 5.94 -15.99
CA GLU A 3 27.48 4.82 -15.59
C GLU A 3 26.75 3.49 -15.80
N GLU A 4 27.45 2.53 -16.37
CA GLU A 4 26.92 1.32 -17.04
C GLU A 4 26.29 0.27 -16.10
N ASN A 5 26.12 0.58 -14.80
CA ASN A 5 25.30 -0.20 -13.87
C ASN A 5 24.55 0.75 -12.92
N SER A 6 23.34 1.14 -13.30
CA SER A 6 22.47 2.04 -12.51
C SER A 6 21.75 1.35 -11.35
N ILE A 7 21.87 0.02 -11.23
CA ILE A 7 21.24 -0.77 -10.17
C ILE A 7 22.29 -1.08 -9.09
N PRO A 8 22.06 -0.70 -7.82
CA PRO A 8 23.01 -0.99 -6.74
C PRO A 8 23.17 -2.49 -6.47
N ASP A 9 24.38 -2.91 -6.06
CA ASP A 9 24.68 -4.31 -5.72
C ASP A 9 23.76 -4.83 -4.59
N THR A 10 23.39 -3.97 -3.65
CA THR A 10 22.45 -4.32 -2.57
C THR A 10 21.09 -4.76 -3.11
N TRP A 11 20.61 -4.18 -4.22
CA TRP A 11 19.35 -4.56 -4.84
C TRP A 11 19.46 -5.94 -5.49
N ILE A 12 20.61 -6.23 -6.10
CA ILE A 12 20.90 -7.53 -6.71
C ILE A 12 20.91 -8.61 -5.61
N ASP A 13 21.59 -8.37 -4.49
CA ASP A 13 21.65 -9.30 -3.36
C ASP A 13 20.27 -9.57 -2.74
N ILE A 14 19.46 -8.52 -2.56
CA ILE A 14 18.07 -8.65 -2.09
C ILE A 14 17.26 -9.49 -3.06
N LYS A 15 17.32 -9.19 -4.36
CA LYS A 15 16.61 -9.93 -5.42
C LYS A 15 17.01 -11.41 -5.43
N ASP A 16 18.31 -11.72 -5.46
CA ASP A 16 18.79 -13.10 -5.50
C ASP A 16 18.41 -13.88 -4.24
N SER A 17 18.44 -13.23 -3.08
CA SER A 17 17.96 -13.80 -1.83
C SER A 17 16.45 -14.11 -1.89
N LEU A 18 15.65 -13.20 -2.43
CA LEU A 18 14.20 -13.36 -2.50
C LEU A 18 13.80 -14.45 -3.50
N ILE A 19 14.45 -14.53 -4.65
CA ILE A 19 14.24 -15.62 -5.63
C ILE A 19 14.48 -16.98 -4.97
N LYS A 20 15.59 -17.14 -4.22
CA LYS A 20 15.87 -18.39 -3.48
C LYS A 20 14.80 -18.69 -2.45
N MET A 21 14.32 -17.67 -1.73
CA MET A 21 13.28 -17.84 -0.71
C MET A 21 11.94 -18.25 -1.32
N ILE A 22 11.54 -17.63 -2.43
CA ILE A 22 10.31 -17.97 -3.16
C ILE A 22 10.38 -19.42 -3.67
N ARG A 23 11.47 -19.83 -4.33
CA ARG A 23 11.66 -21.22 -4.78
C ARG A 23 11.59 -22.24 -3.64
N ASN A 24 12.24 -21.93 -2.51
CA ASN A 24 12.22 -22.81 -1.34
C ASN A 24 10.84 -22.86 -0.63
N ASN A 25 9.91 -22.00 -1.05
CA ASN A 25 8.55 -21.93 -0.54
C ASN A 25 7.52 -22.55 -1.49
N GLU A 26 7.93 -22.96 -2.69
CA GLU A 26 7.08 -23.69 -3.64
C GLU A 26 6.41 -24.89 -2.97
N GLY A 27 5.10 -25.03 -3.18
CA GLY A 27 4.29 -26.11 -2.62
C GLY A 27 3.91 -25.98 -1.14
N LYS A 28 4.33 -24.93 -0.42
CA LYS A 28 3.93 -24.69 0.98
C LYS A 28 2.57 -24.00 1.16
N GLY A 29 1.95 -23.57 0.07
CA GLY A 29 0.55 -23.12 0.04
C GLY A 29 0.30 -21.71 0.60
N GLN A 30 1.34 -20.89 0.80
CA GLN A 30 1.23 -19.48 1.17
C GLN A 30 2.29 -18.68 0.43
N PRO A 31 1.97 -17.53 -0.20
CA PRO A 31 2.97 -16.70 -0.87
C PRO A 31 3.92 -16.02 0.11
N ILE A 32 5.11 -15.66 -0.36
CA ILE A 32 6.03 -14.82 0.40
C ILE A 32 5.56 -13.36 0.36
N LYS A 33 5.22 -12.78 1.51
CA LYS A 33 4.83 -11.38 1.66
C LYS A 33 6.07 -10.49 1.85
N ILE A 34 6.29 -9.58 0.92
CA ILE A 34 7.47 -8.71 0.85
C ILE A 34 7.02 -7.26 0.96
N MET A 35 7.29 -6.65 2.12
CA MET A 35 6.92 -5.26 2.40
C MET A 35 8.10 -4.33 2.21
N VAL A 36 7.86 -3.17 1.59
CA VAL A 36 8.86 -2.11 1.46
C VAL A 36 8.49 -0.92 2.34
N LEU A 37 9.43 -0.49 3.18
CA LEU A 37 9.26 0.56 4.18
C LEU A 37 10.39 1.59 4.06
N GLY A 38 10.10 2.85 4.36
CA GLY A 38 11.12 3.90 4.34
C GLY A 38 10.53 5.29 4.10
N ILE A 39 11.27 6.31 4.53
CA ILE A 39 10.89 7.72 4.31
C ILE A 39 11.28 8.15 2.90
N SER A 40 12.44 7.67 2.46
CA SER A 40 12.95 7.90 1.13
C SER A 40 12.15 7.08 0.10
N SER A 41 12.69 7.05 -1.09
CA SER A 41 11.95 7.19 -2.33
C SER A 41 12.75 6.46 -3.38
N GLY A 42 12.05 5.53 -4.01
CA GLY A 42 12.71 4.33 -4.51
C GLY A 42 12.01 3.07 -4.01
N LYS A 43 11.11 3.16 -3.02
CA LYS A 43 10.23 2.05 -2.61
C LYS A 43 9.49 1.44 -3.80
N THR A 44 8.71 2.25 -4.52
CA THR A 44 8.03 1.83 -5.74
C THR A 44 9.02 1.40 -6.83
N THR A 45 10.22 1.99 -6.90
CA THR A 45 11.25 1.61 -7.89
C THR A 45 11.82 0.21 -7.62
N ILE A 46 12.17 -0.11 -6.37
CA ILE A 46 12.65 -1.46 -6.03
C ILE A 46 11.54 -2.49 -6.17
N ILE A 47 10.30 -2.14 -5.86
CA ILE A 47 9.14 -3.00 -6.10
C ILE A 47 9.03 -3.34 -7.59
N LYS A 48 9.12 -2.35 -8.49
CA LYS A 48 9.13 -2.58 -9.94
C LYS A 48 10.30 -3.46 -10.37
N TYR A 49 11.49 -3.20 -9.82
CA TYR A 49 12.67 -4.01 -10.09
C TYR A 49 12.46 -5.47 -9.67
N LEU A 50 11.96 -5.72 -8.46
CA LEU A 50 11.70 -7.07 -7.94
C LEU A 50 10.59 -7.76 -8.74
N ALA A 51 9.46 -7.11 -8.98
CA ALA A 51 8.34 -7.63 -9.78
C ALA A 51 8.84 -8.15 -11.13
N ASN A 52 9.60 -7.33 -11.86
CA ASN A 52 10.11 -7.69 -13.18
C ASN A 52 11.11 -8.86 -13.14
N ASN A 53 11.93 -8.96 -12.09
CA ASN A 53 12.84 -10.10 -11.93
C ASN A 53 12.09 -11.38 -11.55
N PHE A 54 11.08 -11.29 -10.68
CA PHE A 54 10.27 -12.46 -10.31
C PHE A 54 9.48 -13.01 -11.49
N LEU A 55 8.92 -12.14 -12.33
CA LEU A 55 8.26 -12.56 -13.57
C LEU A 55 9.20 -13.28 -14.54
N ARG A 56 10.48 -12.87 -14.63
CA ARG A 56 11.49 -13.56 -15.47
C ARG A 56 11.79 -14.97 -14.97
N GLU A 57 11.63 -15.20 -13.67
CA GLU A 57 11.72 -16.51 -13.04
C GLU A 57 10.40 -17.31 -13.13
N SER A 58 9.41 -16.79 -13.86
CA SER A 58 8.06 -17.38 -14.00
C SER A 58 7.27 -17.48 -12.70
N PHE A 59 7.62 -16.69 -11.67
CA PHE A 59 6.80 -16.56 -10.48
C PHE A 59 5.58 -15.69 -10.76
N THR A 60 4.47 -16.06 -10.14
CA THR A 60 3.22 -15.30 -10.13
C THR A 60 3.08 -14.54 -8.82
N GLY A 61 2.53 -13.33 -8.86
CA GLY A 61 2.45 -12.52 -7.65
C GLY A 61 1.45 -11.40 -7.69
N GLY A 62 1.07 -10.95 -6.50
CA GLY A 62 0.23 -9.78 -6.30
C GLY A 62 1.04 -8.52 -5.97
N TYR A 63 0.46 -7.37 -6.28
CA TYR A 63 0.95 -6.06 -5.83
C TYR A 63 -0.15 -5.38 -5.01
N LEU A 64 0.18 -5.04 -3.77
CA LEU A 64 -0.66 -4.23 -2.88
C LEU A 64 -0.04 -2.83 -2.79
N ASP A 65 -0.82 -1.81 -3.17
CA ASP A 65 -0.46 -0.41 -2.97
C ASP A 65 -1.31 0.17 -1.84
N SER A 66 -0.64 0.49 -0.73
CA SER A 66 -1.26 1.08 0.45
C SER A 66 -0.86 2.54 0.66
N ASP A 67 -0.18 3.20 -0.30
CA ASP A 67 0.13 4.63 -0.20
C ASP A 67 -1.08 5.48 -0.60
N LEU A 68 -1.96 5.72 0.39
CA LEU A 68 -3.14 6.56 0.24
C LEU A 68 -2.86 7.92 -0.40
N GLY A 69 -1.66 8.47 -0.19
CA GLY A 69 -1.27 9.79 -0.63
C GLY A 69 -0.78 9.83 -2.08
N GLN A 70 -0.30 8.72 -2.63
CA GLN A 70 0.31 8.64 -3.97
C GLN A 70 -0.03 7.32 -4.69
N GLN A 71 -1.26 6.84 -4.52
CA GLN A 71 -1.74 5.62 -5.16
C GLN A 71 -1.47 5.59 -6.67
N ILE A 72 -0.90 4.49 -7.14
CA ILE A 72 -0.47 4.35 -8.54
C ILE A 72 -1.43 3.51 -9.39
N MET A 73 -2.20 2.60 -8.78
CA MET A 73 -3.12 1.68 -9.48
C MET A 73 -4.50 2.29 -9.73
N TYR A 74 -5.03 3.04 -8.75
CA TYR A 74 -6.39 3.57 -8.80
C TYR A 74 -6.46 5.00 -8.24
N LEU A 75 -7.59 5.37 -7.65
CA LEU A 75 -7.82 6.68 -7.07
C LEU A 75 -6.94 6.88 -5.82
N PRO A 76 -6.39 8.09 -5.59
CA PRO A 76 -5.83 8.42 -4.28
C PRO A 76 -6.86 8.17 -3.18
N THR A 77 -6.41 8.02 -1.94
CA THR A 77 -7.24 7.69 -0.76
C THR A 77 -7.86 6.29 -0.78
N THR A 78 -7.36 5.41 -1.66
CA THR A 78 -7.73 4.00 -1.70
C THR A 78 -6.53 3.11 -1.39
N ILE A 79 -6.82 1.86 -1.01
CA ILE A 79 -5.85 0.76 -0.99
C ILE A 79 -6.29 -0.21 -2.08
N SER A 80 -5.37 -0.69 -2.90
CA SER A 80 -5.68 -1.55 -4.03
C SER A 80 -4.74 -2.73 -4.09
N ILE A 81 -5.25 -3.89 -4.49
CA ILE A 81 -4.45 -5.08 -4.79
C ILE A 81 -4.79 -5.58 -6.20
N GLY A 82 -3.81 -6.12 -6.91
CA GLY A 82 -4.01 -6.74 -8.21
C GLY A 82 -2.87 -7.69 -8.59
N GLU A 83 -3.15 -8.61 -9.52
CA GLU A 83 -2.15 -9.51 -10.08
C GLU A 83 -1.14 -8.78 -10.97
N ILE A 84 0.14 -9.15 -10.84
CA ILE A 84 1.22 -8.67 -11.70
C ILE A 84 1.25 -9.54 -12.96
N LYS A 85 0.58 -9.09 -14.03
CA LYS A 85 0.40 -9.87 -15.29
C LYS A 85 1.51 -9.70 -16.32
N GLY A 86 2.43 -8.76 -16.12
CA GLY A 86 3.47 -8.45 -17.10
C GLY A 86 4.48 -7.45 -16.57
N SER A 87 5.48 -7.14 -17.41
CA SER A 87 6.56 -6.22 -17.03
C SER A 87 6.00 -4.88 -16.54
N VAL A 88 6.27 -4.56 -15.28
CA VAL A 88 5.86 -3.33 -14.63
C VAL A 88 6.84 -2.22 -15.03
N ILE A 89 6.56 -1.58 -16.15
CA ILE A 89 7.32 -0.43 -16.65
C ILE A 89 6.69 0.86 -16.10
N SER A 90 5.37 0.98 -16.21
CA SER A 90 4.56 2.04 -15.63
C SER A 90 3.52 1.45 -14.66
N SER A 91 2.90 2.31 -13.86
CA SER A 91 1.81 1.91 -12.97
C SER A 91 0.54 1.48 -13.70
N GLU A 92 0.43 1.81 -14.99
CA GLU A 92 -0.72 1.46 -15.85
C GLU A 92 -0.77 -0.05 -16.16
N ASN A 93 0.34 -0.75 -15.94
CA ASN A 93 0.47 -2.18 -16.22
C ASN A 93 -0.09 -3.06 -15.09
N ILE A 94 -0.52 -2.47 -13.97
CA ILE A 94 -1.16 -3.20 -12.86
C ILE A 94 -2.57 -2.64 -12.68
N HIS A 95 -3.56 -3.46 -13.01
CA HIS A 95 -4.96 -3.11 -12.80
C HIS A 95 -5.40 -3.57 -11.41
N PRO A 96 -6.11 -2.72 -10.64
CA PRO A 96 -6.68 -3.14 -9.37
C PRO A 96 -7.74 -4.21 -9.61
N GLU A 97 -7.64 -5.32 -8.90
CA GLU A 97 -8.71 -6.33 -8.84
C GLU A 97 -9.70 -5.99 -7.74
N ASP A 98 -9.19 -5.56 -6.60
CA ASP A 98 -9.99 -5.11 -5.47
C ASP A 98 -9.43 -3.82 -4.92
N THR A 99 -10.33 -3.01 -4.37
CA THR A 99 -9.98 -1.71 -3.84
C THR A 99 -10.87 -1.38 -2.66
N VAL A 100 -10.24 -0.89 -1.59
CA VAL A 100 -10.93 -0.35 -0.41
C VAL A 100 -10.79 1.16 -0.43
N PHE A 101 -11.93 1.86 -0.38
CA PHE A 101 -11.93 3.31 -0.20
C PHE A 101 -11.70 3.67 1.26
N ILE A 102 -10.65 4.44 1.52
CA ILE A 102 -10.31 4.93 2.87
C ILE A 102 -10.74 6.40 3.04
N GLY A 103 -10.69 7.20 1.98
CA GLY A 103 -11.13 8.60 2.02
C GLY A 103 -10.21 9.55 2.77
N ALA A 104 -9.03 9.08 3.18
CA ALA A 104 -7.98 9.90 3.79
C ALA A 104 -6.70 9.86 2.96
N THR A 105 -5.94 10.96 2.93
CA THR A 105 -4.61 11.00 2.29
C THR A 105 -3.47 10.60 3.23
N PHE A 106 -3.75 10.54 4.53
CA PHE A 106 -2.83 10.12 5.58
C PHE A 106 -3.61 9.39 6.67
N PRO A 107 -3.11 8.26 7.21
CA PRO A 107 -3.87 7.41 8.10
C PRO A 107 -3.82 7.88 9.57
N LYS A 108 -4.33 9.09 9.84
CA LYS A 108 -4.38 9.65 11.20
C LYS A 108 -5.42 8.94 12.08
N GLU A 109 -5.26 9.06 13.40
CA GLU A 109 -6.25 8.57 14.38
C GLU A 109 -6.59 7.08 14.17
N ASN A 110 -7.86 6.73 13.96
CA ASN A 110 -8.30 5.36 13.77
C ASN A 110 -7.98 4.81 12.37
N TYR A 111 -7.73 5.67 11.38
CA TYR A 111 -7.37 5.24 10.03
C TYR A 111 -6.08 4.42 10.00
N LYS A 112 -5.15 4.60 10.95
CA LYS A 112 -3.94 3.76 11.06
C LYS A 112 -4.27 2.29 11.22
N PHE A 113 -5.33 1.97 11.97
CA PHE A 113 -5.74 0.60 12.21
C PHE A 113 -6.58 0.06 11.04
N ILE A 114 -7.48 0.89 10.50
CA ILE A 114 -8.33 0.56 9.36
C ILE A 114 -7.48 0.21 8.14
N VAL A 115 -6.43 0.98 7.85
CA VAL A 115 -5.55 0.74 6.70
C VAL A 115 -4.85 -0.61 6.82
N SER A 116 -4.26 -0.91 7.97
CA SER A 116 -3.57 -2.19 8.20
C SER A 116 -4.53 -3.37 8.09
N GLN A 117 -5.73 -3.26 8.67
CA GLN A 117 -6.74 -4.32 8.59
C GLN A 117 -7.26 -4.50 7.15
N SER A 118 -7.47 -3.41 6.42
CA SER A 118 -7.90 -3.44 5.02
C SER A 118 -6.84 -4.09 4.13
N CYS A 119 -5.56 -3.78 4.34
CA CYS A 119 -4.45 -4.42 3.64
C CYS A 119 -4.43 -5.93 3.87
N ARG A 120 -4.57 -6.37 5.13
CA ARG A 120 -4.64 -7.79 5.47
C ARG A 120 -5.83 -8.46 4.79
N ASN A 121 -7.02 -7.87 4.88
CA ASN A 121 -8.23 -8.45 4.26
C ASN A 121 -8.09 -8.57 2.74
N LEU A 122 -7.54 -7.54 2.07
CA LEU A 122 -7.27 -7.58 0.64
C LEU A 122 -6.27 -8.67 0.26
N ILE A 123 -5.20 -8.84 1.04
CA ILE A 123 -4.23 -9.92 0.85
C ILE A 123 -4.90 -11.29 1.02
N ASP A 124 -5.66 -11.49 2.09
CA ASP A 124 -6.32 -12.76 2.40
C ASP A 124 -7.33 -13.14 1.30
N GLU A 125 -8.13 -12.20 0.81
CA GLU A 125 -9.08 -12.42 -0.30
C GLU A 125 -8.39 -12.64 -1.65
N TYR A 126 -7.27 -11.94 -1.90
CA TYR A 126 -6.46 -12.15 -3.10
C TYR A 126 -5.89 -13.57 -3.12
N ILE A 127 -5.28 -14.04 -2.03
CA ILE A 127 -4.70 -15.39 -1.92
C ILE A 127 -5.78 -16.47 -2.11
N LYS A 128 -6.99 -16.26 -1.59
CA LYS A 128 -8.11 -17.20 -1.79
C LYS A 128 -8.48 -17.38 -3.27
N ARG A 129 -8.43 -16.31 -4.05
CA ARG A 129 -8.73 -16.31 -5.50
C ARG A 129 -7.55 -16.77 -6.35
N HIS A 130 -6.33 -16.49 -5.91
CA HIS A 130 -5.09 -16.77 -6.62
C HIS A 130 -4.25 -17.81 -5.89
N LYS A 131 -4.72 -19.07 -5.90
CA LYS A 131 -4.08 -20.17 -5.15
C LYS A 131 -2.63 -20.48 -5.52
N ASN A 132 -2.19 -20.04 -6.70
CA ASN A 132 -0.84 -20.28 -7.21
C ASN A 132 0.09 -19.09 -7.01
N THR A 133 -0.32 -18.03 -6.30
CA THR A 133 0.54 -16.88 -6.00
C THR A 133 1.78 -17.31 -5.24
N ASP A 134 2.95 -16.93 -5.75
CA ASP A 134 4.26 -17.21 -5.16
C ASP A 134 4.71 -16.10 -4.20
N PHE A 135 4.35 -14.85 -4.49
CA PHE A 135 4.73 -13.68 -3.70
C PHE A 135 3.67 -12.57 -3.71
N ILE A 136 3.72 -11.69 -2.71
CA ILE A 136 2.96 -10.44 -2.68
C ILE A 136 3.91 -9.29 -2.35
N LEU A 137 4.03 -8.31 -3.25
CA LEU A 137 4.76 -7.07 -3.03
C LEU A 137 3.84 -6.04 -2.38
N ILE A 138 4.27 -5.45 -1.26
CA ILE A 138 3.48 -4.50 -0.48
C ILE A 138 4.22 -3.16 -0.48
N ASP A 139 3.68 -2.17 -1.21
CA ASP A 139 4.12 -0.78 -1.16
C ASP A 139 3.43 -0.04 -0.03
N THR A 140 4.19 0.74 0.72
CA THR A 140 3.68 1.46 1.89
C THR A 140 4.03 2.93 1.81
N ASP A 141 3.22 3.77 2.47
CA ASP A 141 3.52 5.19 2.60
C ASP A 141 4.79 5.45 3.43
N GLY A 142 5.33 6.67 3.30
CA GLY A 142 6.55 7.10 4.01
C GLY A 142 6.35 7.72 5.39
N TRP A 143 5.19 7.55 6.04
CA TRP A 143 4.90 8.23 7.30
C TRP A 143 5.52 7.51 8.52
N ILE A 144 6.73 7.94 8.88
CA ILE A 144 7.55 7.29 9.92
C ILE A 144 8.08 8.28 10.98
N LYS A 145 8.43 9.53 10.61
CA LYS A 145 9.08 10.55 11.46
C LYS A 145 8.21 11.15 12.60
N THR A 146 7.27 10.38 13.13
CA THR A 146 6.38 10.81 14.23
C THR A 146 6.04 9.60 15.09
N GLU A 147 5.75 9.81 16.38
CA GLU A 147 5.27 8.74 17.27
C GLU A 147 4.03 8.01 16.71
N ALA A 148 3.07 8.76 16.17
CA ALA A 148 1.91 8.20 15.50
C ALA A 148 2.28 7.33 14.29
N GLY A 149 3.30 7.72 13.53
CA GLY A 149 3.86 6.95 12.42
C GLY A 149 4.52 5.65 12.88
N ILE A 150 5.27 5.68 13.99
CA ILE A 150 5.83 4.47 14.60
C ILE A 150 4.72 3.51 15.00
N ILE A 151 3.69 3.99 15.71
CA ILE A 151 2.56 3.17 16.16
C ILE A 151 1.85 2.57 14.94
N TYR A 152 1.56 3.38 13.94
CA TYR A 152 0.93 2.94 12.70
C TYR A 152 1.74 1.85 12.01
N LYS A 153 3.04 2.07 11.73
CA LYS A 153 3.87 1.10 11.02
C LYS A 153 4.15 -0.16 11.85
N SER A 154 4.27 -0.03 13.16
CA SER A 154 4.40 -1.18 14.08
C SER A 154 3.15 -2.06 14.02
N PHE A 155 1.96 -1.45 14.08
CA PHE A 155 0.69 -2.16 13.93
C PHE A 155 0.52 -2.76 12.53
N PHE A 156 0.90 -2.03 11.48
CA PHE A 156 0.87 -2.52 10.10
C PHE A 156 1.71 -3.78 9.94
N ILE A 157 2.92 -3.78 10.49
CA ILE A 157 3.83 -4.94 10.48
C ILE A 157 3.23 -6.14 11.22
N GLU A 158 2.54 -5.92 12.35
CA GLU A 158 1.91 -6.99 13.12
C GLU A 158 0.68 -7.58 12.41
N ILE A 159 -0.15 -6.73 11.81
CA ILE A 159 -1.41 -7.15 11.18
C ILE A 159 -1.18 -7.79 9.81
N VAL A 160 -0.34 -7.19 8.97
CA VAL A 160 -0.03 -7.72 7.64
C VAL A 160 0.93 -8.91 7.72
N ASP A 161 1.75 -8.94 8.77
CA ASP A 161 2.75 -9.98 9.05
C ASP A 161 3.60 -10.37 7.82
N PRO A 162 4.40 -9.44 7.27
CA PRO A 162 5.24 -9.75 6.12
C PRO A 162 6.38 -10.72 6.50
N ASP A 163 6.73 -11.62 5.59
CA ASP A 163 7.87 -12.54 5.74
C ASP A 163 9.20 -11.82 5.54
N VAL A 164 9.20 -10.81 4.67
CA VAL A 164 10.36 -9.98 4.37
C VAL A 164 10.00 -8.51 4.46
N ILE A 165 10.86 -7.73 5.12
CA ILE A 165 10.80 -6.27 5.12
C ILE A 165 12.07 -5.72 4.51
N ILE A 166 11.92 -4.92 3.46
CA ILE A 166 12.98 -4.12 2.85
C ILE A 166 12.83 -2.70 3.38
N VAL A 167 13.83 -2.22 4.11
CA VAL A 167 13.84 -0.87 4.68
C VAL A 167 14.83 -0.02 3.91
N PHE A 168 14.37 1.08 3.34
CA PHE A 168 15.25 2.18 2.96
C PHE A 168 15.67 2.90 4.23
N HIS A 169 16.84 2.52 4.73
CA HIS A 169 17.38 2.94 6.00
C HIS A 169 17.99 4.35 5.89
N ASP A 170 17.80 5.13 6.93
CA ASP A 170 18.43 6.44 7.10
C ASP A 170 18.94 6.52 8.55
N ASP A 171 20.26 6.54 8.71
CA ASP A 171 20.92 6.54 10.03
C ASP A 171 20.53 7.75 10.88
N THR A 172 20.05 8.83 10.25
CA THR A 172 19.60 10.06 10.90
C THR A 172 18.17 9.99 11.43
N VAL A 173 17.44 8.92 11.11
CA VAL A 173 16.04 8.73 11.51
C VAL A 173 15.95 7.64 12.58
N GLU A 174 15.79 8.05 13.83
CA GLU A 174 15.70 7.10 14.96
C GLU A 174 14.42 6.27 14.90
N GLU A 175 13.33 6.81 14.37
CA GLU A 175 12.04 6.11 14.23
C GLU A 175 12.14 4.86 13.34
N LEU A 176 13.01 4.88 12.31
CA LEU A 176 13.28 3.70 11.49
C LEU A 176 13.94 2.58 12.31
N LYS A 177 14.93 2.92 13.15
CA LYS A 177 15.62 1.94 14.00
C LYS A 177 14.67 1.31 15.02
N ILE A 178 13.69 2.08 15.51
CA ILE A 178 12.62 1.55 16.38
C ILE A 178 11.78 0.53 15.61
N LEU A 179 11.36 0.85 14.39
CA LEU A 179 10.57 -0.05 13.54
C LEU A 179 11.34 -1.31 13.14
N GLU A 180 12.64 -1.20 12.84
CA GLU A 180 13.51 -2.34 12.54
C GLU A 180 13.62 -3.30 13.72
N LYS A 181 13.86 -2.77 14.93
CA LYS A 181 13.88 -3.58 16.16
C LYS A 181 12.53 -4.22 16.43
N HIS A 182 11.44 -3.50 16.23
CA HIS A 182 10.07 -4.01 16.38
C HIS A 182 9.78 -5.16 15.41
N ALA A 183 10.15 -5.00 14.14
CA ALA A 183 9.98 -6.02 13.11
C ALA A 183 10.64 -7.34 13.46
N VAL A 184 11.87 -7.30 13.98
CA VAL A 184 12.62 -8.51 14.38
C VAL A 184 12.05 -9.11 15.68
N LYS A 185 11.64 -8.26 16.63
CA LYS A 185 11.08 -8.71 17.91
C LYS A 185 9.75 -9.45 17.74
N THR A 186 8.90 -8.98 16.83
CA THR A 186 7.54 -9.53 16.62
C THR A 186 7.54 -10.88 15.91
N ARG A 187 8.54 -11.15 15.05
CA ARG A 187 8.65 -12.43 14.33
C ARG A 187 10.12 -12.76 14.04
N LYS A 188 10.63 -13.85 14.64
CA LYS A 188 12.07 -14.20 14.60
C LYS A 188 12.55 -14.71 13.24
N ASP A 189 11.69 -15.36 12.48
CA ASP A 189 11.98 -15.89 11.15
C ASP A 189 11.80 -14.84 10.03
N ARG A 190 11.29 -13.65 10.37
CA ARG A 190 11.14 -12.54 9.43
C ARG A 190 12.50 -12.03 8.98
N LYS A 191 12.68 -11.87 7.67
CA LYS A 191 13.91 -11.34 7.09
C LYS A 191 13.86 -9.83 6.97
N LEU A 192 14.91 -9.16 7.42
CA LEU A 192 15.07 -7.71 7.30
C LEU A 192 16.23 -7.39 6.35
N HIS A 193 15.98 -6.58 5.33
CA HIS A 193 16.99 -6.06 4.41
C HIS A 193 17.07 -4.55 4.57
N LEU A 194 18.27 -4.02 4.84
CA LEU A 194 18.50 -2.58 4.99
C LEU A 194 19.23 -2.05 3.75
N ILE A 195 18.58 -1.15 3.02
CA ILE A 195 19.19 -0.38 1.94
C ILE A 195 19.68 0.93 2.56
N LYS A 196 21.00 1.06 2.73
CA LYS A 196 21.64 2.25 3.32
C LYS A 196 22.16 3.24 2.28
N GLU A 197 22.14 2.84 1.01
CA GLU A 197 22.68 3.62 -0.08
C GLU A 197 21.72 4.76 -0.40
N ASP A 198 22.28 5.96 -0.45
CA ASP A 198 21.51 7.15 -0.80
C ASP A 198 21.26 7.17 -2.31
N ASN A 199 19.99 7.36 -2.70
CA ASN A 199 19.63 7.36 -4.11
C ASN A 199 20.00 8.73 -4.72
N ARG A 200 21.21 8.85 -5.26
CA ARG A 200 21.75 10.10 -5.83
C ARG A 200 20.90 10.71 -6.95
N TYR A 201 20.05 9.91 -7.60
CA TYR A 201 19.16 10.35 -8.67
C TYR A 201 17.74 10.65 -8.17
N PHE A 202 17.54 10.66 -6.86
CA PHE A 202 16.24 10.92 -6.27
C PHE A 202 15.91 12.41 -6.26
N TYR A 203 14.64 12.70 -6.55
CA TYR A 203 14.02 14.00 -6.43
C TYR A 203 12.90 14.00 -5.37
N GLU A 204 13.12 14.73 -4.26
CA GLU A 204 12.11 14.87 -3.21
C GLU A 204 10.95 15.75 -3.64
N LYS A 205 9.79 15.11 -3.82
CA LYS A 205 8.55 15.81 -4.16
C LYS A 205 8.07 16.65 -2.99
N THR A 206 7.87 17.93 -3.26
CA THR A 206 7.23 18.91 -2.39
C THR A 206 5.77 18.54 -2.09
N LYS A 207 5.16 19.19 -1.09
CA LYS A 207 3.74 18.99 -0.75
C LYS A 207 2.82 19.34 -1.93
N ASP A 208 3.16 20.39 -2.67
CA ASP A 208 2.35 20.86 -3.80
C ASP A 208 2.46 19.92 -5.00
N GLU A 209 3.64 19.37 -5.29
CA GLU A 209 3.80 18.34 -6.32
C GLU A 209 3.03 17.07 -5.97
N ARG A 210 3.09 16.63 -4.71
CA ARG A 210 2.28 15.48 -4.25
C ARG A 210 0.78 15.77 -4.38
N ARG A 211 0.34 17.00 -4.09
CA ARG A 211 -1.05 17.42 -4.30
C ARG A 211 -1.43 17.41 -5.79
N PHE A 212 -0.58 17.94 -6.64
CA PHE A 212 -0.79 17.96 -8.09
C PHE A 212 -0.89 16.54 -8.65
N LEU A 213 0.02 15.64 -8.27
CA LEU A 213 -0.03 14.24 -8.72
C LEU A 213 -1.33 13.55 -8.30
N ARG A 214 -1.81 13.78 -7.08
CA ARG A 214 -3.13 13.28 -6.65
C ARG A 214 -4.26 13.82 -7.53
N GLN A 215 -4.28 15.12 -7.78
CA GLN A 215 -5.31 15.74 -8.62
C GLN A 215 -5.28 15.19 -10.04
N SER A 216 -4.10 15.02 -10.62
CA SER A 216 -3.91 14.42 -11.94
C SER A 216 -4.37 12.96 -11.98
N GLN A 217 -4.10 12.18 -10.92
CA GLN A 217 -4.57 10.80 -10.82
C GLN A 217 -6.11 10.72 -10.71
N PHE A 218 -6.72 11.59 -9.91
CA PHE A 218 -8.19 11.72 -9.87
C PHE A 218 -8.76 12.04 -11.25
N ALA A 219 -8.23 13.07 -11.92
CA ALA A 219 -8.71 13.49 -13.23
C ALA A 219 -8.59 12.37 -14.27
N LYS A 220 -7.42 11.72 -14.33
CA LYS A 220 -7.14 10.61 -15.26
C LYS A 220 -8.14 9.47 -15.12
N ILE A 221 -8.44 9.05 -13.90
CA ILE A 221 -9.36 7.93 -13.68
C ILE A 221 -10.80 8.38 -13.93
N LEU A 222 -11.22 9.50 -13.34
CA LEU A 222 -12.60 9.96 -13.41
C LEU A 222 -13.03 10.42 -14.82
N GLU A 223 -12.10 10.78 -15.70
CA GLU A 223 -12.38 11.08 -17.11
C GLU A 223 -13.02 9.89 -17.84
N SER A 224 -12.71 8.66 -17.43
CA SER A 224 -13.31 7.45 -18.00
C SER A 224 -14.74 7.17 -17.49
N TYR A 225 -15.22 7.92 -16.49
CA TYR A 225 -16.54 7.73 -15.87
C TYR A 225 -17.54 8.80 -16.29
N ARG A 226 -18.83 8.41 -16.29
CA ARG A 226 -19.94 9.33 -16.54
C ARG A 226 -20.34 10.05 -15.25
N LYS A 227 -20.50 11.38 -15.33
CA LYS A 227 -21.17 12.16 -14.29
C LYS A 227 -22.67 11.87 -14.29
N ILE A 228 -23.19 11.45 -13.15
CA ILE A 228 -24.63 11.30 -12.89
C ILE A 228 -25.03 12.12 -11.66
N THR A 229 -26.33 12.33 -11.48
CA THR A 229 -26.89 13.00 -10.31
C THR A 229 -27.96 12.11 -9.70
N ILE A 230 -27.83 11.85 -8.40
CA ILE A 230 -28.75 11.00 -7.65
C ILE A 230 -29.40 11.89 -6.58
N SER A 231 -30.73 11.86 -6.50
CA SER A 231 -31.46 12.63 -5.50
C SER A 231 -31.47 11.89 -4.16
N ILE A 232 -30.87 12.49 -3.13
CA ILE A 232 -30.80 11.88 -1.79
C ILE A 232 -32.21 11.65 -1.21
N SER A 233 -33.16 12.55 -1.46
CA SER A 233 -34.51 12.46 -0.89
C SER A 233 -35.42 11.43 -1.58
N GLN A 234 -35.02 10.92 -2.74
CA GLN A 234 -35.82 9.98 -3.55
C GLN A 234 -35.22 8.57 -3.56
N ASN A 235 -34.13 8.35 -2.84
CA ASN A 235 -33.42 7.07 -2.78
C ASN A 235 -33.10 6.75 -1.33
N ASP A 236 -33.10 5.46 -0.97
CA ASP A 236 -32.66 5.01 0.34
C ASP A 236 -31.11 5.04 0.38
N ILE A 237 -30.55 6.24 0.55
CA ILE A 237 -29.11 6.47 0.65
C ILE A 237 -28.74 6.72 2.10
N GLN A 238 -27.91 5.85 2.64
CA GLN A 238 -27.29 6.01 3.95
C GLN A 238 -25.82 6.40 3.79
N PHE A 239 -25.37 7.35 4.61
CA PHE A 239 -23.96 7.70 4.67
C PHE A 239 -23.32 6.92 5.81
N VAL A 240 -22.21 6.26 5.52
CA VAL A 240 -21.45 5.48 6.49
C VAL A 240 -19.99 5.85 6.42
N LYS A 241 -19.30 5.74 7.55
CA LYS A 241 -17.84 5.72 7.61
C LYS A 241 -17.38 4.45 8.29
N THR A 242 -16.22 3.98 7.86
CA THR A 242 -15.46 2.97 8.59
C THR A 242 -14.80 3.64 9.80
N ASP A 243 -14.96 3.04 10.96
CA ASP A 243 -14.25 3.37 12.19
C ASP A 243 -13.52 2.11 12.71
N TYR A 244 -12.76 2.25 13.78
CA TYR A 244 -12.06 1.14 14.41
C TYR A 244 -12.45 1.02 15.88
N ASP A 245 -12.89 -0.17 16.26
CA ASP A 245 -13.18 -0.50 17.66
C ASP A 245 -11.92 -1.09 18.32
N PRO A 246 -11.31 -0.38 19.30
CA PRO A 246 -10.10 -0.84 19.97
C PRO A 246 -10.33 -2.08 20.85
N ASP A 247 -11.54 -2.32 21.34
CA ASP A 247 -11.85 -3.43 22.25
C ASP A 247 -11.94 -4.74 21.47
N THR A 248 -12.65 -4.72 20.34
CA THR A 248 -12.78 -5.90 19.45
C THR A 248 -11.63 -6.02 18.45
N LYS A 249 -10.84 -4.96 18.25
CA LYS A 249 -9.79 -4.84 17.24
C LYS A 249 -10.30 -5.06 15.81
N GLN A 250 -11.51 -4.59 15.54
CA GLN A 250 -12.16 -4.74 14.24
C GLN A 250 -12.60 -3.39 13.68
N SER A 251 -12.66 -3.31 12.35
CA SER A 251 -13.31 -2.21 11.68
C SER A 251 -14.82 -2.32 11.89
N VAL A 252 -15.47 -1.19 12.18
CA VAL A 252 -16.92 -1.11 12.37
C VAL A 252 -17.48 -0.02 11.48
N GLU A 253 -18.70 -0.21 10.98
CA GLU A 253 -19.41 0.83 10.23
C GLU A 253 -20.19 1.73 11.18
N LYS A 254 -20.09 3.04 10.96
CA LYS A 254 -20.87 4.04 11.68
C LYS A 254 -21.64 4.88 10.68
N THR A 255 -22.94 5.02 10.93
CA THR A 255 -23.79 5.95 10.19
C THR A 255 -23.35 7.39 10.43
N ILE A 256 -23.36 8.17 9.37
CA ILE A 256 -23.13 9.62 9.38
C ILE A 256 -24.48 10.28 9.11
N GLU A 257 -24.86 11.21 9.99
CA GLU A 257 -26.05 12.01 9.76
C GLU A 257 -25.79 13.04 8.66
N MET A 258 -26.77 13.28 7.80
CA MET A 258 -26.66 14.23 6.69
C MET A 258 -26.24 15.64 7.14
N GLN A 259 -26.65 16.05 8.34
CA GLN A 259 -26.34 17.36 8.91
C GLN A 259 -24.84 17.50 9.20
N ASP A 260 -24.15 16.41 9.55
CA ASP A 260 -22.71 16.42 9.83
C ASP A 260 -21.91 16.68 8.56
N LEU A 261 -22.37 16.17 7.41
CA LEU A 261 -21.70 16.38 6.12
C LEU A 261 -21.67 17.85 5.69
N ILE A 262 -22.71 18.62 6.04
CA ILE A 262 -22.80 20.06 5.72
C ILE A 262 -21.74 20.86 6.49
N THR A 263 -21.27 20.34 7.63
CA THR A 263 -20.26 21.01 8.46
C THR A 263 -18.82 20.71 8.03
N LEU A 264 -18.63 19.80 7.06
CA LEU A 264 -17.29 19.45 6.59
C LEU A 264 -16.63 20.63 5.85
N PRO A 265 -15.35 20.91 6.12
CA PRO A 265 -14.66 22.11 5.60
C PRO A 265 -14.33 22.08 4.10
N TYR A 266 -14.96 21.19 3.31
CA TYR A 266 -14.64 20.97 1.90
C TYR A 266 -15.88 20.99 1.01
N HIS A 267 -15.78 21.70 -0.11
CA HIS A 267 -16.84 21.81 -1.13
C HIS A 267 -17.02 20.51 -1.95
N TYR A 268 -16.10 19.54 -1.80
CA TYR A 268 -16.14 18.24 -2.47
C TYR A 268 -15.77 17.16 -1.46
N VAL A 269 -16.71 16.27 -1.18
CA VAL A 269 -16.45 15.02 -0.43
C VAL A 269 -16.44 13.91 -1.47
N ILE A 270 -15.33 13.17 -1.52
CA ILE A 270 -15.30 11.93 -2.30
C ILE A 270 -15.91 10.85 -1.43
N ILE A 271 -16.96 10.22 -1.95
CA ILE A 271 -17.72 9.19 -1.27
C ILE A 271 -17.77 8.02 -2.23
N SER A 272 -17.46 6.82 -1.75
CA SER A 272 -17.72 5.59 -2.52
C SER A 272 -19.20 5.27 -2.41
N LEU A 273 -19.88 5.11 -3.54
CA LEU A 273 -21.24 4.59 -3.56
C LEU A 273 -21.15 3.07 -3.59
N LEU A 274 -21.67 2.41 -2.55
CA LEU A 274 -21.75 0.97 -2.43
C LEU A 274 -23.23 0.57 -2.44
N ASP A 275 -23.53 -0.55 -3.10
CA ASP A 275 -24.83 -1.23 -3.07
C ASP A 275 -24.71 -2.57 -2.32
N GLU A 276 -25.81 -3.32 -2.18
CA GLU A 276 -25.79 -4.63 -1.51
C GLU A 276 -24.90 -5.69 -2.20
N ASN A 277 -24.44 -5.42 -3.42
CA ASN A 277 -23.57 -6.31 -4.20
C ASN A 277 -22.10 -5.86 -4.16
N SER A 278 -21.81 -4.69 -3.59
CA SER A 278 -20.47 -4.15 -3.47
C SER A 278 -19.71 -4.92 -2.39
N LYS A 279 -18.77 -5.77 -2.82
CA LYS A 279 -17.92 -6.59 -1.94
C LYS A 279 -16.62 -5.90 -1.59
#